data_AF-A0A0B3W509-F1
#
_entry.id   AF-A0A0B3W509-F1
#
_cell.length_a   1.000
_cell.length_b   1.000
_cell.length_c   1.000
_cell.angle_alpha   90.00
_cell.angle_beta   90.00
_cell.angle_gamma   90.00
#
_symmetry.space_group_name_H-M   'P 1'
#
loop_
_entity.id
_entity.type
_entity.pdbx_description
1 polymer ?
#
loop_
_entity_poly.entity_id
_entity_poly.type
_entity_poly.pdbx_seq_one_letter_code
_entity_poly.pdbx_strand_id
1 'polypeptide(L)'
;MINDRIEKLRNVMKEKNIFAYIIPSADYHQSEYVGEFFKGRQFISGFTGSAGTVVITPEKAILWTDGRYFLQADKELATSCVELYKMGEENVPTTFEYIENEVPEGSKIGFDGRAISAAMGAGLEASLSKKNITISYEGDLLDEVWEDRPALSDAKAFLLDVKYSGEDFTSKIARVRKSMKDCGATTHILTSLDDIAWLFNIRGGDVKYNPVVLSYAVVTLDKAILFVDENKLNDEIKASFGEEVVEIKGYFEIDEFVKTIEKEEVVLVDSNKINYTILKNMPEGVKVLNSMNPSTIFKAEKNPVEIANTKQAHIRDGVAVTKFMYWLKNNIGKVEITEISAADKMTELRKEQGQFIEPSFASIAGYGANGAIVHYSATEESNTTLEPKGLFLLDSGGQYFDGTTDITRTFALGSLTEEEKSNFTSVARAMIRLSGAKFLYGVNGYYLDILARGIMWEQGLNYNHGTGHGIGHVLNVHEAPNGFRCDNRNLATLEEGMITTNEPGFYKAGSHGIRLENEMLCKKGIKNEYGQFMEFEPLTIAPLDLDAIDVNLMNEDEKAYLNEYHKMVFDTVSPFLTAEETEWLKEYTRAI
;
A
#
# COMPACT_ATOMS: atom_id res chain seq x y z
N MET A 1 3.23 -26.20 -18.65
CA MET A 1 2.21 -25.14 -18.50
C MET A 1 2.82 -23.74 -18.57
N ILE A 2 3.69 -23.31 -17.64
CA ILE A 2 4.35 -21.98 -17.71
C ILE A 2 5.18 -21.83 -18.98
N ASN A 3 6.06 -22.80 -19.27
CA ASN A 3 6.90 -22.76 -20.47
C ASN A 3 6.06 -22.69 -21.76
N ASP A 4 4.92 -23.40 -21.82
CA ASP A 4 4.02 -23.38 -22.99
C ASP A 4 3.38 -22.00 -23.19
N ARG A 5 3.02 -21.30 -22.11
CA ARG A 5 2.50 -19.92 -22.16
C ARG A 5 3.55 -18.96 -22.72
N ILE A 6 4.81 -19.10 -22.26
CA ILE A 6 5.94 -18.29 -22.75
C ILE A 6 6.21 -18.57 -24.23
N GLU A 7 6.18 -19.82 -24.67
CA GLU A 7 6.34 -20.17 -26.09
C GLU A 7 5.20 -19.62 -26.97
N LYS A 8 3.94 -19.70 -26.50
CA LYS A 8 2.81 -19.04 -27.19
C LYS A 8 3.05 -17.54 -27.35
N LEU A 9 3.46 -16.86 -26.28
CA LEU A 9 3.76 -15.43 -26.32
C LEU A 9 4.92 -15.10 -27.27
N ARG A 10 6.00 -15.91 -27.28
CA ARG A 10 7.12 -15.76 -28.22
C ARG A 10 6.68 -15.88 -29.68
N ASN A 11 5.73 -16.74 -29.99
CA ASN A 11 5.17 -16.85 -31.35
C ASN A 11 4.43 -15.56 -31.74
N VAL A 12 3.56 -15.04 -30.87
CA VAL A 12 2.87 -13.75 -31.09
C VAL A 12 3.87 -12.59 -31.25
N MET A 13 4.89 -12.53 -30.39
CA MET A 13 5.97 -11.56 -30.47
C MET A 13 6.68 -11.62 -31.83
N LYS A 14 7.02 -12.82 -32.30
CA LYS A 14 7.66 -13.04 -33.60
C LYS A 14 6.78 -12.56 -34.76
N GLU A 15 5.48 -12.85 -34.72
CA GLU A 15 4.52 -12.40 -35.74
C GLU A 15 4.43 -10.87 -35.83
N LYS A 16 4.53 -10.17 -34.69
CA LYS A 16 4.49 -8.70 -34.60
C LYS A 16 5.85 -8.02 -34.70
N ASN A 17 6.91 -8.80 -34.92
CA ASN A 17 8.31 -8.34 -34.94
C ASN A 17 8.72 -7.63 -33.64
N ILE A 18 8.27 -8.13 -32.50
CA ILE A 18 8.63 -7.64 -31.16
C ILE A 18 9.74 -8.55 -30.62
N PHE A 19 10.88 -7.95 -30.30
CA PHE A 19 12.03 -8.65 -29.75
C PHE A 19 11.88 -8.92 -28.26
N ALA A 20 11.49 -7.91 -27.47
CA ALA A 20 11.26 -8.05 -26.04
C ALA A 20 9.86 -7.55 -25.65
N TYR A 21 9.20 -8.26 -24.74
CA TYR A 21 7.90 -7.88 -24.19
C TYR A 21 7.97 -7.74 -22.67
N ILE A 22 7.48 -6.62 -22.15
CA ILE A 22 7.53 -6.26 -20.73
C ILE A 22 6.15 -6.42 -20.13
N ILE A 23 6.06 -7.13 -19.00
CA ILE A 23 4.82 -7.42 -18.28
C ILE A 23 5.01 -6.97 -16.83
N PRO A 24 4.48 -5.79 -16.45
CA PRO A 24 4.58 -5.26 -15.09
C PRO A 24 3.58 -5.95 -14.15
N SER A 25 3.64 -5.60 -12.87
CA SER A 25 2.58 -5.96 -11.90
C SER A 25 1.39 -5.00 -11.90
N ALA A 26 1.57 -3.78 -12.45
CA ALA A 26 0.60 -2.70 -12.35
C ALA A 26 -0.65 -2.93 -13.23
N ASP A 27 -1.76 -2.34 -12.81
CA ASP A 27 -2.98 -2.19 -13.60
C ASP A 27 -2.95 -0.88 -14.41
N TYR A 28 -4.09 -0.50 -14.99
CA TYR A 28 -4.18 0.72 -15.80
C TYR A 28 -4.11 2.05 -15.02
N HIS A 29 -3.97 1.95 -13.69
CA HIS A 29 -4.08 3.03 -12.72
C HIS A 29 -2.88 3.10 -11.77
N GLN A 30 -1.86 2.27 -12.00
CA GLN A 30 -0.68 2.14 -11.15
C GLN A 30 -1.02 1.76 -9.70
N SER A 31 -2.04 0.91 -9.52
CA SER A 31 -2.42 0.33 -8.23
C SER A 31 -1.36 -0.62 -7.69
N GLU A 32 -1.23 -0.69 -6.36
CA GLU A 32 -0.31 -1.63 -5.71
C GLU A 32 -0.87 -3.07 -5.72
N TYR A 33 -2.13 -3.22 -5.31
CA TYR A 33 -2.89 -4.45 -5.48
C TYR A 33 -3.70 -4.32 -6.77
N VAL A 34 -3.82 -5.43 -7.50
CA VAL A 34 -4.51 -5.43 -8.79
C VAL A 34 -5.55 -6.55 -8.84
N GLY A 35 -6.65 -6.29 -9.57
CA GLY A 35 -7.68 -7.30 -9.82
C GLY A 35 -7.16 -8.46 -10.68
N GLU A 36 -7.88 -9.59 -10.67
CA GLU A 36 -7.44 -10.83 -11.34
C GLU A 36 -7.15 -10.65 -12.84
N PHE A 37 -7.91 -9.80 -13.54
CA PHE A 37 -7.68 -9.43 -14.95
C PHE A 37 -6.24 -8.91 -15.20
N PHE A 38 -5.66 -8.20 -14.23
CA PHE A 38 -4.36 -7.53 -14.35
C PHE A 38 -3.18 -8.42 -13.93
N LYS A 39 -3.42 -9.64 -13.45
CA LYS A 39 -2.36 -10.56 -12.97
C LYS A 39 -1.57 -11.24 -14.09
N GLY A 40 -1.24 -10.50 -15.15
CA GLY A 40 -0.50 -10.98 -16.31
C GLY A 40 0.88 -11.54 -15.95
N ARG A 41 1.58 -10.90 -15.01
CA ARG A 41 2.85 -11.39 -14.47
C ARG A 41 2.70 -12.77 -13.82
N GLN A 42 1.71 -12.95 -12.95
CA GLN A 42 1.43 -14.25 -12.33
C GLN A 42 1.03 -15.31 -13.37
N PHE A 43 0.21 -14.93 -14.36
CA PHE A 43 -0.17 -15.83 -15.44
C PHE A 43 1.05 -16.34 -16.23
N ILE A 44 1.95 -15.44 -16.62
CA ILE A 44 3.07 -15.78 -17.51
C ILE A 44 4.24 -16.47 -16.79
N SER A 45 4.49 -16.16 -15.51
CA SER A 45 5.63 -16.71 -14.76
C SER A 45 5.27 -17.70 -13.67
N GLY A 46 4.02 -17.70 -13.19
CA GLY A 46 3.60 -18.43 -11.99
C GLY A 46 3.89 -17.73 -10.67
N PHE A 47 4.63 -16.60 -10.69
CA PHE A 47 5.01 -15.88 -9.48
C PHE A 47 3.86 -15.06 -8.89
N THR A 48 3.54 -15.29 -7.61
CA THR A 48 2.34 -14.77 -6.95
C THR A 48 2.58 -13.57 -6.01
N GLY A 49 3.82 -13.16 -5.77
CA GLY A 49 4.13 -11.99 -4.91
C GLY A 49 3.53 -10.68 -5.42
N SER A 50 3.39 -9.62 -4.63
CA SER A 50 2.68 -8.40 -5.12
C SER A 50 3.52 -7.55 -6.08
N ALA A 51 4.85 -7.66 -6.05
CA ALA A 51 5.74 -6.80 -6.85
C ALA A 51 6.67 -7.60 -7.77
N GLY A 52 6.77 -7.19 -9.03
CA GLY A 52 7.77 -7.67 -9.97
C GLY A 52 7.46 -7.33 -11.43
N THR A 53 8.46 -7.50 -12.29
CA THR A 53 8.34 -7.26 -13.73
C THR A 53 8.92 -8.44 -14.48
N VAL A 54 8.17 -8.98 -15.43
CA VAL A 54 8.66 -10.03 -16.34
C VAL A 54 9.09 -9.41 -17.65
N VAL A 55 10.26 -9.80 -18.16
CA VAL A 55 10.67 -9.52 -19.54
C VAL A 55 10.85 -10.84 -20.27
N ILE A 56 10.18 -10.98 -21.40
CA ILE A 56 10.33 -12.12 -22.31
C ILE A 56 11.10 -11.65 -23.54
N THR A 57 12.13 -12.37 -23.92
CA THR A 57 12.89 -12.21 -25.17
C THR A 57 12.77 -13.51 -26.01
N PRO A 58 13.35 -13.58 -27.23
CA PRO A 58 13.28 -14.81 -28.01
C PRO A 58 13.96 -16.01 -27.31
N GLU A 59 14.91 -15.73 -26.42
CA GLU A 59 15.71 -16.77 -25.75
C GLU A 59 15.45 -16.87 -24.25
N LYS A 60 15.21 -15.74 -23.56
CA LYS A 60 15.09 -15.70 -22.10
C LYS A 60 13.71 -15.26 -21.63
N ALA A 61 13.40 -15.65 -20.40
CA ALA A 61 12.27 -15.14 -19.62
C ALA A 61 12.83 -14.79 -18.25
N ILE A 62 12.69 -13.55 -17.81
CA ILE A 62 13.33 -13.07 -16.59
C ILE A 62 12.31 -12.33 -15.74
N LEU A 63 12.28 -12.63 -14.44
CA LEU A 63 11.49 -11.93 -13.44
C LEU A 63 12.42 -11.08 -12.55
N TRP A 64 12.15 -9.78 -12.47
CA TRP A 64 12.69 -8.92 -11.43
C TRP A 64 11.70 -8.80 -10.28
N THR A 65 12.17 -8.96 -9.04
CA THR A 65 11.42 -8.64 -7.83
C THR A 65 12.36 -8.14 -6.74
N ASP A 66 11.83 -7.58 -5.66
CA ASP A 66 12.60 -7.03 -4.55
C ASP A 66 12.78 -8.03 -3.39
N GLY A 67 13.58 -7.64 -2.40
CA GLY A 67 14.02 -8.49 -1.29
C GLY A 67 12.90 -9.13 -0.46
N ARG A 68 11.67 -8.59 -0.52
CA ARG A 68 10.51 -9.17 0.15
C ARG A 68 10.14 -10.54 -0.43
N TYR A 69 10.48 -10.80 -1.69
CA TYR A 69 9.98 -11.94 -2.47
C TYR A 69 11.05 -12.91 -2.97
N PHE A 70 12.34 -12.72 -2.67
CA PHE A 70 13.41 -13.59 -3.19
C PHE A 70 13.18 -15.08 -2.89
N LEU A 71 12.88 -15.41 -1.63
CA LEU A 71 12.66 -16.80 -1.21
C LEU A 71 11.39 -17.41 -1.82
N GLN A 72 10.36 -16.59 -2.03
CA GLN A 72 9.11 -17.00 -2.67
C GLN A 72 9.34 -17.27 -4.15
N ALA A 73 9.98 -16.34 -4.87
CA ALA A 73 10.27 -16.46 -6.28
C ALA A 73 11.20 -17.65 -6.58
N ASP A 74 12.24 -17.88 -5.77
CA ASP A 74 13.12 -19.04 -5.92
C ASP A 74 12.33 -20.38 -5.89
N LYS A 75 11.30 -20.46 -5.03
CA LYS A 75 10.43 -21.65 -4.93
C LYS A 75 9.43 -21.75 -6.08
N GLU A 76 8.70 -20.68 -6.36
CA GLU A 76 7.62 -20.68 -7.35
C GLU A 76 8.14 -20.83 -8.80
N LEU A 77 9.34 -20.34 -9.08
CA LEU A 77 9.93 -20.40 -10.42
C LEU A 77 10.71 -21.69 -10.69
N ALA A 78 10.96 -22.53 -9.68
CA ALA A 78 11.88 -23.68 -9.73
C ALA A 78 11.60 -24.69 -10.85
N THR A 79 10.35 -24.79 -11.31
CA THR A 79 9.94 -25.72 -12.38
C THR A 79 9.71 -25.02 -13.74
N SER A 80 10.08 -23.76 -13.88
CA SER A 80 9.87 -22.94 -15.08
C SER A 80 11.18 -22.56 -15.76
N CYS A 81 11.11 -22.02 -16.98
CA CYS A 81 12.26 -21.41 -17.66
C CYS A 81 12.53 -19.95 -17.24
N VAL A 82 11.81 -19.43 -16.24
CA VAL A 82 11.95 -18.02 -15.80
C VAL A 82 13.13 -17.89 -14.85
N GLU A 83 14.08 -17.04 -15.22
CA GLU A 83 15.24 -16.69 -14.39
C GLU A 83 14.85 -15.58 -13.39
N LEU A 84 15.29 -15.70 -12.13
CA LEU A 84 15.06 -14.68 -11.11
C LEU A 84 16.22 -13.67 -11.06
N TYR A 85 15.91 -12.39 -11.23
CA TYR A 85 16.82 -11.27 -11.01
C TYR A 85 16.45 -10.55 -9.71
N LYS A 86 17.33 -10.67 -8.71
CA LYS A 86 17.13 -10.13 -7.35
C LYS A 86 17.48 -8.65 -7.31
N MET A 87 16.47 -7.78 -7.35
CA MET A 87 16.67 -6.33 -7.45
C MET A 87 17.52 -5.79 -6.31
N GLY A 88 18.52 -4.96 -6.64
CA GLY A 88 19.40 -4.32 -5.67
C GLY A 88 20.59 -5.18 -5.21
N GLU A 89 20.67 -6.46 -5.62
CA GLU A 89 21.89 -7.25 -5.45
C GLU A 89 22.99 -6.80 -6.43
N GLU A 90 24.24 -7.02 -6.02
CA GLU A 90 25.41 -6.66 -6.83
C GLU A 90 25.39 -7.39 -8.18
N ASN A 91 25.67 -6.68 -9.26
CA ASN A 91 25.68 -7.19 -10.65
C ASN A 91 24.31 -7.61 -11.21
N VAL A 92 23.20 -7.34 -10.53
CA VAL A 92 21.86 -7.51 -11.10
C VAL A 92 21.44 -6.21 -11.80
N PRO A 93 21.33 -6.16 -13.14
CA PRO A 93 20.90 -4.97 -13.84
C PRO A 93 19.42 -4.69 -13.54
N THR A 94 19.04 -3.43 -13.55
CA THR A 94 17.63 -3.03 -13.61
C THR A 94 16.98 -3.52 -14.90
N THR A 95 15.65 -3.61 -14.91
CA THR A 95 14.90 -3.99 -16.12
C THR A 95 15.26 -3.09 -17.32
N PHE A 96 15.48 -1.80 -17.09
CA PHE A 96 15.88 -0.85 -18.14
C PHE A 96 17.30 -1.10 -18.65
N GLU A 97 18.28 -1.27 -17.77
CA GLU A 97 19.65 -1.61 -18.17
C GLU A 97 19.70 -2.93 -18.95
N TYR A 98 18.90 -3.92 -18.53
CA TYR A 98 18.79 -5.18 -19.25
C TYR A 98 18.26 -4.98 -20.68
N ILE A 99 17.15 -4.26 -20.84
CA ILE A 99 16.57 -3.98 -22.16
C ILE A 99 17.56 -3.19 -23.02
N GLU A 100 18.19 -2.16 -22.47
CA GLU A 100 19.17 -1.36 -23.19
C GLU A 100 20.34 -2.20 -23.68
N ASN A 101 20.82 -3.16 -22.89
CA ASN A 101 21.99 -3.97 -23.25
C ASN A 101 21.67 -5.10 -24.23
N GLU A 102 20.53 -5.77 -24.03
CA GLU A 102 20.23 -7.04 -24.71
C GLU A 102 19.36 -6.87 -25.96
N VAL A 103 18.61 -5.76 -26.07
CA VAL A 103 17.78 -5.52 -27.26
C VAL A 103 18.64 -5.00 -28.41
N PRO A 104 18.65 -5.67 -29.59
CA PRO A 104 19.46 -5.25 -30.73
C PRO A 104 19.02 -3.89 -31.30
N GLU A 105 19.99 -3.16 -31.84
CA GLU A 105 19.73 -1.89 -32.55
C GLU A 105 18.68 -2.06 -33.66
N GLY A 106 17.77 -1.09 -33.78
CA GLY A 106 16.70 -1.11 -34.80
C GLY A 106 15.55 -2.09 -34.50
N SER A 107 15.59 -2.80 -33.37
CA SER A 107 14.52 -3.73 -32.97
C SER A 107 13.30 -2.99 -32.43
N LYS A 108 12.28 -3.77 -32.05
CA LYS A 108 11.07 -3.28 -31.41
C LYS A 108 10.86 -4.00 -30.09
N ILE A 109 10.48 -3.27 -29.05
CA ILE A 109 9.97 -3.84 -27.80
C ILE A 109 8.47 -3.60 -27.69
N GLY A 110 7.78 -4.33 -26.82
CA GLY A 110 6.36 -4.10 -26.55
C GLY A 110 5.99 -4.18 -25.08
N PHE A 111 4.88 -3.56 -24.74
CA PHE A 111 4.17 -3.65 -23.46
C PHE A 111 2.75 -3.10 -23.66
N ASP A 112 1.81 -3.40 -22.77
CA ASP A 112 0.54 -2.67 -22.75
C ASP A 112 0.79 -1.25 -22.19
N GLY A 113 0.66 -0.23 -23.03
CA GLY A 113 0.88 1.16 -22.63
C GLY A 113 -0.05 1.66 -21.53
N ARG A 114 -1.18 0.96 -21.29
CA ARG A 114 -2.09 1.26 -20.20
C ARG A 114 -1.53 0.81 -18.85
N ALA A 115 -0.72 -0.25 -18.80
CA ALA A 115 -0.16 -0.82 -17.57
C ALA A 115 1.24 -0.28 -17.20
N ILE A 116 1.76 0.69 -17.97
CA ILE A 116 3.05 1.33 -17.75
C ILE A 116 2.81 2.82 -17.51
N SER A 117 3.35 3.37 -16.41
CA SER A 117 3.27 4.81 -16.17
C SER A 117 3.92 5.62 -17.30
N ALA A 118 3.41 6.82 -17.54
CA ALA A 118 3.94 7.72 -18.54
C ALA A 118 5.42 8.08 -18.29
N ALA A 119 5.82 8.25 -17.03
CA ALA A 119 7.21 8.47 -16.64
C ALA A 119 8.12 7.31 -17.06
N MET A 120 7.69 6.07 -16.76
CA MET A 120 8.44 4.87 -17.09
C MET A 120 8.54 4.67 -18.61
N GLY A 121 7.42 4.80 -19.32
CA GLY A 121 7.38 4.67 -20.78
C GLY A 121 8.19 5.74 -21.50
N ALA A 122 8.09 7.01 -21.08
CA ALA A 122 8.86 8.11 -21.66
C ALA A 122 10.36 7.98 -21.38
N GLY A 123 10.74 7.53 -20.17
CA GLY A 123 12.13 7.23 -19.83
C GLY A 123 12.72 6.13 -20.70
N LEU A 124 11.95 5.06 -20.93
CA LEU A 124 12.35 3.95 -21.79
C LEU A 124 12.46 4.40 -23.26
N GLU A 125 11.48 5.15 -23.76
CA GLU A 125 11.51 5.72 -25.13
C GLU A 125 12.77 6.57 -25.35
N ALA A 126 13.05 7.49 -24.41
CA ALA A 126 14.21 8.36 -24.48
C ALA A 126 15.52 7.57 -24.49
N SER A 127 15.65 6.53 -23.67
CA SER A 127 16.89 5.75 -23.64
C SER A 127 17.08 4.86 -24.87
N LEU A 128 16.01 4.20 -25.32
CA LEU A 128 16.03 3.27 -26.45
C LEU A 128 16.16 3.94 -27.82
N SER A 129 15.71 5.20 -27.95
CA SER A 129 15.89 6.00 -29.17
C SER A 129 17.35 6.10 -29.62
N LYS A 130 18.32 6.05 -28.69
CA LYS A 130 19.76 6.09 -28.98
C LYS A 130 20.24 4.89 -29.82
N LYS A 131 19.48 3.79 -29.79
CA LYS A 131 19.72 2.55 -30.55
C LYS A 131 18.66 2.34 -31.65
N ASN A 132 17.92 3.38 -32.03
CA ASN A 132 16.83 3.27 -33.01
C ASN A 132 15.79 2.18 -32.66
N ILE A 133 15.65 1.84 -31.37
CA ILE A 133 14.69 0.83 -30.91
C ILE A 133 13.32 1.49 -30.77
N THR A 134 12.28 0.84 -31.28
CA THR A 134 10.90 1.34 -31.26
C THR A 134 10.05 0.64 -30.19
N ILE A 135 8.97 1.29 -29.75
CA ILE A 135 8.07 0.77 -28.72
C ILE A 135 6.68 0.52 -29.33
N SER A 136 6.17 -0.70 -29.13
CA SER A 136 4.78 -1.08 -29.40
C SER A 136 3.99 -1.05 -28.10
N TYR A 137 3.15 -0.03 -27.93
CA TYR A 137 2.35 0.16 -26.71
C TYR A 137 0.84 -0.02 -26.93
N GLU A 138 0.44 -0.21 -28.19
CA GLU A 138 -0.95 -0.32 -28.62
C GLU A 138 -1.45 -1.76 -28.42
N GLY A 139 -1.94 -2.04 -27.21
CA GLY A 139 -2.61 -3.31 -26.86
C GLY A 139 -1.79 -4.26 -25.98
N ASP A 140 -2.47 -5.27 -25.44
CA ASP A 140 -1.88 -6.28 -24.57
C ASP A 140 -1.71 -7.61 -25.32
N LEU A 141 -0.48 -8.06 -25.54
CA LEU A 141 -0.21 -9.36 -26.17
C LEU A 141 -0.69 -10.54 -25.32
N LEU A 142 -0.95 -10.33 -24.02
CA LEU A 142 -1.54 -11.37 -23.18
C LEU A 142 -2.97 -11.73 -23.60
N ASP A 143 -3.71 -10.82 -24.25
CA ASP A 143 -5.05 -11.12 -24.78
C ASP A 143 -5.02 -12.24 -25.83
N GLU A 144 -3.89 -12.44 -26.52
CA GLU A 144 -3.75 -13.47 -27.55
C GLU A 144 -3.35 -14.84 -26.99
N VAL A 145 -2.93 -14.92 -25.72
CA VAL A 145 -2.40 -16.15 -25.12
C VAL A 145 -3.09 -16.56 -23.82
N TRP A 146 -3.84 -15.66 -23.19
CA TRP A 146 -4.59 -15.89 -21.96
C TRP A 146 -6.06 -16.18 -22.26
N GLU A 147 -6.32 -17.42 -22.70
CA GLU A 147 -7.63 -17.88 -23.18
C GLU A 147 -8.76 -17.74 -22.14
N ASP A 148 -8.44 -17.90 -20.86
CA ASP A 148 -9.36 -17.84 -19.71
C ASP A 148 -9.12 -16.61 -18.83
N ARG A 149 -8.74 -15.47 -19.43
CA ARG A 149 -8.50 -14.23 -18.70
C ARG A 149 -9.75 -13.80 -17.91
N PRO A 150 -9.65 -13.59 -16.58
CA PRO A 150 -10.76 -13.11 -15.78
C PRO A 150 -11.28 -11.77 -16.29
N ALA A 151 -12.58 -11.51 -16.21
CA ALA A 151 -13.14 -10.20 -16.57
C ALA A 151 -12.71 -9.11 -15.58
N LEU A 152 -12.80 -7.84 -15.99
CA LEU A 152 -12.75 -6.73 -15.05
C LEU A 152 -13.87 -6.86 -14.01
N SER A 153 -13.59 -6.43 -12.78
CA SER A 153 -14.57 -6.46 -11.69
C SER A 153 -15.84 -5.70 -12.05
N ASP A 154 -16.99 -6.23 -11.67
CA ASP A 154 -18.32 -5.61 -11.80
C ASP A 154 -18.89 -5.14 -10.45
N ALA A 155 -18.02 -5.08 -9.42
CA ALA A 155 -18.36 -4.64 -8.07
C ALA A 155 -19.04 -3.26 -8.07
N LYS A 156 -20.07 -3.12 -7.24
CA LYS A 156 -20.87 -1.89 -7.18
C LYS A 156 -20.19 -0.83 -6.34
N ALA A 157 -20.33 0.42 -6.77
CA ALA A 157 -19.89 1.57 -6.02
C ALA A 157 -20.92 1.94 -4.94
N PHE A 158 -20.46 2.63 -3.90
CA PHE A 158 -21.29 3.25 -2.88
C PHE A 158 -20.78 4.65 -2.53
N LEU A 159 -21.67 5.52 -2.05
CA LEU A 159 -21.30 6.86 -1.56
C LEU A 159 -20.68 6.79 -0.17
N LEU A 160 -19.59 7.53 0.04
CA LEU A 160 -19.08 7.83 1.36
C LEU A 160 -19.70 9.14 1.85
N ASP A 161 -20.70 9.01 2.72
CA ASP A 161 -21.45 10.13 3.30
C ASP A 161 -20.52 11.20 3.93
N VAL A 162 -20.93 12.46 3.85
CA VAL A 162 -20.21 13.63 4.39
C VAL A 162 -19.98 13.54 5.90
N LYS A 163 -20.77 12.74 6.63
CA LYS A 163 -20.52 12.45 8.06
C LYS A 163 -19.22 11.66 8.29
N TYR A 164 -18.74 10.94 7.27
CA TYR A 164 -17.46 10.22 7.29
C TYR A 164 -16.37 11.06 6.63
N SER A 165 -16.64 11.61 5.44
CA SER A 165 -15.64 12.33 4.64
C SER A 165 -15.41 13.79 5.03
N GLY A 166 -16.34 14.43 5.75
CA GLY A 166 -16.25 15.82 6.22
C GLY A 166 -16.41 16.91 5.15
N GLU A 167 -16.36 16.55 3.86
CA GLU A 167 -16.42 17.48 2.74
C GLU A 167 -17.10 16.82 1.53
N ASP A 168 -18.00 17.54 0.86
CA ASP A 168 -18.66 17.07 -0.35
C ASP A 168 -17.76 17.15 -1.60
N PHE A 169 -18.10 16.40 -2.65
CA PHE A 169 -17.30 16.30 -3.86
C PHE A 169 -17.21 17.64 -4.63
N THR A 170 -18.23 18.50 -4.56
CA THR A 170 -18.24 19.78 -5.29
C THR A 170 -17.22 20.75 -4.69
N SER A 171 -17.11 20.77 -3.36
CA SER A 171 -16.06 21.52 -2.64
C SER A 171 -14.67 21.01 -2.99
N LYS A 172 -14.49 19.67 -3.04
CA LYS A 172 -13.21 19.06 -3.44
C LYS A 172 -12.80 19.42 -4.87
N ILE A 173 -13.72 19.34 -5.83
CA ILE A 173 -13.49 19.78 -7.21
C ILE A 173 -13.11 21.27 -7.26
N ALA A 174 -13.75 22.12 -6.45
CA ALA A 174 -13.40 23.54 -6.39
C ALA A 174 -11.96 23.77 -5.88
N ARG A 175 -11.49 23.00 -4.88
CA ARG A 175 -10.09 23.02 -4.41
C ARG A 175 -9.13 22.60 -5.52
N VAL A 176 -9.43 21.52 -6.24
CA VAL A 176 -8.60 21.05 -7.37
C VAL A 176 -8.53 22.12 -8.47
N ARG A 177 -9.66 22.72 -8.86
CA ARG A 177 -9.70 23.82 -9.84
C ARG A 177 -8.90 25.04 -9.40
N LYS A 178 -8.85 25.33 -8.10
CA LYS A 178 -8.00 26.39 -7.57
C LYS A 178 -6.52 26.07 -7.81
N SER A 179 -6.07 24.86 -7.46
CA SER A 179 -4.69 24.42 -7.73
C SER A 179 -4.36 24.43 -9.23
N MET A 180 -5.30 24.04 -10.09
CA MET A 180 -5.14 24.14 -11.54
C MET A 180 -4.90 25.58 -11.98
N LYS A 181 -5.71 26.53 -11.50
CA LYS A 181 -5.54 27.97 -11.81
C LYS A 181 -4.20 28.51 -11.31
N ASP A 182 -3.79 28.13 -10.11
CA ASP A 182 -2.53 28.59 -9.49
C ASP A 182 -1.29 28.14 -10.31
N CYS A 183 -1.36 26.99 -10.99
CA CYS A 183 -0.29 26.51 -11.88
C CYS A 183 -0.54 26.76 -13.38
N GLY A 184 -1.65 27.41 -13.73
CA GLY A 184 -2.01 27.74 -15.12
C GLY A 184 -2.50 26.57 -15.96
N ALA A 185 -2.97 25.49 -15.33
CA ALA A 185 -3.62 24.36 -16.00
C ALA A 185 -5.11 24.65 -16.30
N THR A 186 -5.60 24.13 -17.43
CA THR A 186 -7.01 24.23 -17.82
C THR A 186 -7.74 22.89 -17.66
N THR A 187 -6.98 21.80 -17.74
CA THR A 187 -7.50 20.43 -17.74
C THR A 187 -6.60 19.58 -16.85
N HIS A 188 -7.18 18.73 -16.02
CA HIS A 188 -6.45 17.81 -15.14
C HIS A 188 -6.97 16.40 -15.33
N ILE A 189 -6.07 15.47 -15.63
CA ILE A 189 -6.41 14.05 -15.84
C ILE A 189 -5.94 13.25 -14.63
N LEU A 190 -6.86 12.51 -14.04
CA LEU A 190 -6.64 11.60 -12.92
C LEU A 190 -6.82 10.15 -13.40
N THR A 191 -5.82 9.32 -13.09
CA THR A 191 -5.86 7.88 -13.31
C THR A 191 -5.77 7.08 -12.01
N SER A 192 -5.23 7.66 -10.93
CA SER A 192 -5.12 7.00 -9.63
C SER A 192 -6.51 6.82 -9.01
N LEU A 193 -6.85 5.57 -8.67
CA LEU A 193 -8.18 5.21 -8.21
C LEU A 193 -8.52 5.83 -6.84
N ASP A 194 -7.52 5.98 -5.97
CA ASP A 194 -7.67 6.60 -4.65
C ASP A 194 -7.95 8.11 -4.74
N ASP A 195 -7.31 8.81 -5.69
CA ASP A 195 -7.60 10.22 -5.98
C ASP A 195 -9.05 10.40 -6.48
N ILE A 196 -9.49 9.53 -7.38
CA ILE A 196 -10.84 9.60 -7.97
C ILE A 196 -11.90 9.25 -6.91
N ALA A 197 -11.68 8.18 -6.14
CA ALA A 197 -12.55 7.81 -5.02
C ALA A 197 -12.68 8.93 -3.99
N TRP A 198 -11.57 9.58 -3.61
CA TRP A 198 -11.58 10.72 -2.70
C TRP A 198 -12.32 11.93 -3.29
N LEU A 199 -12.06 12.26 -4.56
CA LEU A 199 -12.61 13.44 -5.22
C LEU A 199 -14.13 13.37 -5.31
N PHE A 200 -14.69 12.22 -5.70
CA PHE A 200 -16.13 12.03 -5.92
C PHE A 200 -16.89 11.47 -4.71
N ASN A 201 -16.22 11.22 -3.58
CA ASN A 201 -16.80 10.53 -2.41
C ASN A 201 -17.47 9.20 -2.78
N ILE A 202 -16.89 8.46 -3.71
CA ILE A 202 -17.33 7.10 -4.05
C ILE A 202 -16.29 6.09 -3.57
N ARG A 203 -16.76 4.89 -3.23
CA ARG A 203 -15.95 3.73 -2.87
C ARG A 203 -16.49 2.51 -3.60
N GLY A 204 -15.69 1.46 -3.71
CA GLY A 204 -16.06 0.24 -4.44
C GLY A 204 -15.30 -0.97 -3.93
N GLY A 205 -15.37 -2.07 -4.68
CA GLY A 205 -14.67 -3.32 -4.37
C GLY A 205 -13.93 -3.88 -5.58
N ASP A 206 -13.50 -3.02 -6.50
CA ASP A 206 -12.84 -3.49 -7.73
C ASP A 206 -11.41 -3.99 -7.51
N VAL A 207 -10.75 -3.48 -6.48
CA VAL A 207 -9.43 -3.91 -6.04
C VAL A 207 -9.58 -4.42 -4.63
N LYS A 208 -9.19 -5.67 -4.39
CA LYS A 208 -9.28 -6.26 -3.06
C LYS A 208 -8.51 -5.40 -2.05
N TYR A 209 -9.07 -5.22 -0.86
CA TYR A 209 -8.51 -4.46 0.25
C TYR A 209 -8.46 -2.94 0.07
N ASN A 210 -8.68 -2.44 -1.14
CA ASN A 210 -8.61 -1.02 -1.47
C ASN A 210 -9.99 -0.61 -1.99
N PRO A 211 -10.79 0.14 -1.20
CA PRO A 211 -12.19 0.38 -1.50
C PRO A 211 -12.39 1.41 -2.63
N VAL A 212 -11.92 1.09 -3.83
CA VAL A 212 -11.87 1.97 -5.00
C VAL A 212 -12.68 1.41 -6.17
N VAL A 213 -12.95 2.26 -7.16
CA VAL A 213 -13.73 1.94 -8.36
C VAL A 213 -12.85 2.18 -9.58
N LEU A 214 -12.69 1.18 -10.45
CA LEU A 214 -11.98 1.29 -11.73
C LEU A 214 -12.59 2.43 -12.55
N SER A 215 -11.86 3.52 -12.64
CA SER A 215 -12.34 4.75 -13.27
C SER A 215 -11.20 5.68 -13.68
N TYR A 216 -11.49 6.59 -14.59
CA TYR A 216 -10.68 7.77 -14.88
C TYR A 216 -11.48 9.03 -14.59
N ALA A 217 -10.79 10.15 -14.34
CA ALA A 217 -11.47 11.42 -14.24
C ALA A 217 -10.73 12.54 -14.99
N VAL A 218 -11.51 13.45 -15.56
CA VAL A 218 -11.01 14.69 -16.13
C VAL A 218 -11.72 15.86 -15.49
N VAL A 219 -10.96 16.77 -14.88
CA VAL A 219 -11.47 18.01 -14.31
C VAL A 219 -11.06 19.16 -15.23
N THR A 220 -12.03 19.88 -15.76
CA THR A 220 -11.81 21.16 -16.45
C THR A 220 -12.14 22.31 -15.51
N LEU A 221 -11.99 23.56 -15.98
CA LEU A 221 -12.34 24.74 -15.20
C LEU A 221 -13.85 24.86 -14.88
N ASP A 222 -14.70 24.20 -15.64
CA ASP A 222 -16.16 24.33 -15.64
C ASP A 222 -16.90 23.02 -15.38
N LYS A 223 -16.40 21.87 -15.88
CA LYS A 223 -17.01 20.54 -15.69
C LYS A 223 -16.06 19.51 -15.08
N ALA A 224 -16.61 18.40 -14.64
CA ALA A 224 -15.87 17.19 -14.31
C ALA A 224 -16.46 16.02 -15.12
N ILE A 225 -15.62 15.10 -15.56
CA ILE A 225 -16.01 13.91 -16.32
C ILE A 225 -15.49 12.70 -15.57
N LEU A 226 -16.35 11.74 -15.27
CA LEU A 226 -16.01 10.45 -14.67
C LEU A 226 -16.19 9.35 -15.73
N PHE A 227 -15.11 8.67 -16.07
CA PHE A 227 -15.10 7.52 -16.97
C PHE A 227 -15.18 6.25 -16.14
N VAL A 228 -16.30 5.56 -16.18
CA VAL A 228 -16.59 4.39 -15.34
C VAL A 228 -17.59 3.48 -16.05
N ASP A 229 -17.62 2.19 -15.73
CA ASP A 229 -18.75 1.35 -16.13
C ASP A 229 -19.99 1.84 -15.37
N GLU A 230 -20.93 2.44 -16.10
CA GLU A 230 -22.14 3.03 -15.55
C GLU A 230 -22.98 2.03 -14.74
N ASN A 231 -22.86 0.73 -15.04
CA ASN A 231 -23.54 -0.34 -14.30
C ASN A 231 -23.06 -0.47 -12.85
N LYS A 232 -21.92 0.13 -12.49
CA LYS A 232 -21.40 0.16 -11.12
C LYS A 232 -22.06 1.23 -10.26
N LEU A 233 -22.68 2.23 -10.87
CA LEU A 233 -23.31 3.36 -10.17
C LEU A 233 -24.79 3.10 -9.96
N ASN A 234 -25.26 3.26 -8.73
CA ASN A 234 -26.69 3.22 -8.41
C ASN A 234 -27.37 4.59 -8.67
N ASP A 235 -28.71 4.62 -8.59
CA ASP A 235 -29.50 5.83 -8.83
C ASP A 235 -29.16 6.96 -7.84
N GLU A 236 -28.78 6.62 -6.61
CA GLU A 236 -28.39 7.58 -5.58
C GLU A 236 -27.09 8.31 -5.95
N ILE A 237 -26.06 7.59 -6.41
CA ILE A 237 -24.80 8.18 -6.88
C ILE A 237 -25.08 9.08 -8.08
N LYS A 238 -25.81 8.60 -9.09
CA LYS A 238 -26.14 9.37 -10.29
C LYS A 238 -26.90 10.65 -9.95
N ALA A 239 -27.87 10.57 -9.04
CA ALA A 239 -28.62 11.73 -8.56
C ALA A 239 -27.73 12.71 -7.78
N SER A 240 -26.79 12.22 -6.97
CA SER A 240 -25.88 13.07 -6.18
C SER A 240 -24.92 13.88 -7.06
N PHE A 241 -24.50 13.32 -8.19
CA PHE A 241 -23.59 13.96 -9.13
C PHE A 241 -24.26 15.10 -9.87
N GLY A 242 -25.48 14.90 -10.36
CA GLY A 242 -26.19 15.86 -11.22
C GLY A 242 -25.50 16.03 -12.58
N GLU A 243 -26.26 15.86 -13.67
CA GLU A 243 -25.71 15.85 -15.03
C GLU A 243 -25.00 17.16 -15.43
N GLU A 244 -25.33 18.28 -14.78
CA GLU A 244 -24.70 19.58 -15.04
C GLU A 244 -23.32 19.74 -14.37
N VAL A 245 -22.99 18.92 -13.36
CA VAL A 245 -21.75 19.03 -12.57
C VAL A 245 -20.76 17.94 -12.95
N VAL A 246 -21.22 16.70 -13.10
CA VAL A 246 -20.39 15.54 -13.46
C VAL A 246 -20.99 14.81 -14.66
N GLU A 247 -20.25 14.78 -15.75
CA GLU A 247 -20.56 13.98 -16.93
C GLU A 247 -20.06 12.54 -16.72
N ILE A 248 -20.90 11.54 -16.94
CA ILE A 248 -20.52 10.12 -16.86
C ILE A 248 -20.27 9.60 -18.27
N LYS A 249 -19.13 8.95 -18.49
CA LYS A 249 -18.76 8.26 -19.74
C LYS A 249 -18.33 6.83 -19.46
N GLY A 250 -18.35 5.98 -20.47
CA GLY A 250 -17.83 4.62 -20.39
C GLY A 250 -16.34 4.60 -20.06
N TYR A 251 -15.92 3.60 -19.27
CA TYR A 251 -14.55 3.47 -18.75
C TYR A 251 -13.45 3.62 -19.81
N PHE A 252 -13.61 3.00 -20.98
CA PHE A 252 -12.62 3.06 -22.07
C PHE A 252 -12.74 4.29 -22.97
N GLU A 253 -13.75 5.14 -22.80
CA GLU A 253 -13.91 6.35 -23.61
C GLU A 253 -12.82 7.40 -23.34
N ILE A 254 -12.05 7.24 -22.26
CA ILE A 254 -10.89 8.09 -21.98
C ILE A 254 -9.86 8.05 -23.12
N ASP A 255 -9.68 6.89 -23.76
CA ASP A 255 -8.68 6.69 -24.82
C ASP A 255 -8.98 7.53 -26.07
N GLU A 256 -10.27 7.74 -26.37
CA GLU A 256 -10.70 8.64 -27.44
C GLU A 256 -10.79 10.09 -26.97
N PHE A 257 -11.20 10.34 -25.73
CA PHE A 257 -11.29 11.69 -25.17
C PHE A 257 -9.93 12.40 -25.21
N VAL A 258 -8.83 11.75 -24.81
CA VAL A 258 -7.51 12.39 -24.76
C VAL A 258 -7.01 12.85 -26.13
N LYS A 259 -7.49 12.23 -27.22
CA LYS A 259 -7.17 12.62 -28.60
C LYS A 259 -7.89 13.90 -29.03
N THR A 260 -8.92 14.31 -28.31
CA THR A 260 -9.73 15.51 -28.61
C THR A 260 -9.27 16.77 -27.88
N ILE A 261 -8.26 16.65 -27.00
CA ILE A 261 -7.71 17.79 -26.24
C ILE A 261 -7.13 18.83 -27.21
N GLU A 262 -7.55 20.08 -27.05
CA GLU A 262 -7.14 21.19 -27.91
C GLU A 262 -5.73 21.69 -27.55
N LYS A 263 -5.00 22.27 -28.52
CA LYS A 263 -3.60 22.67 -28.33
C LYS A 263 -3.44 23.84 -27.36
N GLU A 264 -4.50 24.62 -27.20
CA GLU A 264 -4.62 25.74 -26.27
C GLU A 264 -4.75 25.29 -24.82
N GLU A 265 -5.13 24.02 -24.59
CA GLU A 265 -5.26 23.46 -23.25
C GLU A 265 -3.89 23.17 -22.62
N VAL A 266 -3.84 23.35 -21.29
CA VAL A 266 -2.68 23.01 -20.46
C VAL A 266 -3.10 21.88 -19.53
N VAL A 267 -2.57 20.69 -19.80
CA VAL A 267 -3.00 19.44 -19.17
C VAL A 267 -2.09 19.14 -17.97
N LEU A 268 -2.65 19.21 -16.77
CA LEU A 268 -2.01 18.81 -15.53
C LEU A 268 -2.12 17.29 -15.35
N VAL A 269 -0.99 16.63 -15.16
CA VAL A 269 -0.90 15.18 -14.91
C VAL A 269 0.20 14.89 -13.90
N ASP A 270 0.06 13.79 -13.16
CA ASP A 270 1.20 13.13 -12.50
C ASP A 270 1.69 12.00 -13.40
N SER A 271 2.87 12.17 -14.01
CA SER A 271 3.45 11.19 -14.94
C SER A 271 3.75 9.84 -14.29
N ASN A 272 3.87 9.77 -12.96
CA ASN A 272 4.06 8.51 -12.24
C ASN A 272 2.75 7.73 -12.07
N LYS A 273 1.60 8.39 -12.25
CA LYS A 273 0.26 7.82 -12.09
C LYS A 273 -0.45 7.61 -13.41
N ILE A 274 -0.40 8.60 -14.30
CA ILE A 274 -1.01 8.47 -15.62
C ILE A 274 -0.30 7.38 -16.43
N ASN A 275 -1.05 6.62 -17.23
CA ASN A 275 -0.45 5.60 -18.07
C ASN A 275 0.15 6.19 -19.35
N TYR A 276 1.05 5.44 -19.97
CA TYR A 276 1.79 5.84 -21.15
C TYR A 276 0.88 6.04 -22.37
N THR A 277 -0.17 5.21 -22.52
CA THR A 277 -1.16 5.35 -23.60
C THR A 277 -1.86 6.70 -23.56
N ILE A 278 -2.30 7.16 -22.39
CA ILE A 278 -2.92 8.48 -22.22
C ILE A 278 -1.98 9.59 -22.69
N LEU A 279 -0.71 9.56 -22.27
CA LEU A 279 0.26 10.59 -22.66
C LEU A 279 0.54 10.57 -24.17
N LYS A 280 0.73 9.39 -24.77
CA LYS A 280 1.09 9.26 -26.19
C LYS A 280 -0.05 9.57 -27.14
N ASN A 281 -1.29 9.38 -26.71
CA ASN A 281 -2.47 9.66 -27.52
C ASN A 281 -2.90 11.14 -27.47
N MET A 282 -2.29 11.97 -26.62
CA MET A 282 -2.53 13.41 -26.65
C MET A 282 -2.02 14.03 -27.98
N PRO A 283 -2.76 14.97 -28.59
CA PRO A 283 -2.32 15.63 -29.81
C PRO A 283 -0.97 16.34 -29.68
N GLU A 284 -0.18 16.30 -30.75
CA GLU A 284 1.11 16.99 -30.81
C GLU A 284 0.92 18.51 -30.62
N GLY A 285 1.67 19.06 -29.66
CA GLY A 285 1.65 20.48 -29.31
C GLY A 285 0.82 20.84 -28.07
N VAL A 286 0.06 19.89 -27.51
CA VAL A 286 -0.60 20.08 -26.21
C VAL A 286 0.46 20.28 -25.11
N LYS A 287 0.26 21.29 -24.27
CA LYS A 287 1.18 21.58 -23.16
C LYS A 287 0.85 20.68 -21.96
N VAL A 288 1.78 19.79 -21.62
CA VAL A 288 1.67 18.94 -20.43
C VAL A 288 2.43 19.57 -19.26
N LEU A 289 1.73 19.81 -18.15
CA LEU A 289 2.32 20.20 -16.87
C LEU A 289 2.40 18.96 -15.98
N ASN A 290 3.62 18.47 -15.75
CA ASN A 290 3.85 17.32 -14.88
C ASN A 290 4.03 17.75 -13.42
N SER A 291 3.12 17.35 -12.55
CA SER A 291 3.20 17.60 -11.10
C SER A 291 2.39 16.56 -10.34
N MET A 292 2.65 16.44 -9.04
CA MET A 292 1.83 15.59 -8.17
C MET A 292 0.37 16.05 -8.24
N ASN A 293 -0.56 15.08 -8.29
CA ASN A 293 -1.99 15.40 -8.24
C ASN A 293 -2.30 16.26 -7.00
N PRO A 294 -3.02 17.39 -7.12
CA PRO A 294 -3.39 18.21 -5.96
C PRO A 294 -4.16 17.42 -4.90
N SER A 295 -4.99 16.47 -5.34
CA SER A 295 -5.75 15.57 -4.47
C SER A 295 -4.87 14.71 -3.56
N THR A 296 -3.65 14.34 -3.98
CA THR A 296 -2.70 13.57 -3.15
C THR A 296 -2.38 14.28 -1.85
N ILE A 297 -2.09 15.59 -1.90
CA ILE A 297 -1.82 16.38 -0.69
C ILE A 297 -3.12 16.59 0.09
N PHE A 298 -4.21 16.92 -0.59
CA PHE A 298 -5.49 17.22 0.04
C PHE A 298 -6.08 16.06 0.84
N LYS A 299 -5.89 14.82 0.40
CA LYS A 299 -6.35 13.62 1.11
C LYS A 299 -5.35 13.10 2.15
N ALA A 300 -4.07 13.43 1.99
CA ALA A 300 -3.06 13.10 2.99
C ALA A 300 -3.29 13.87 4.30
N GLU A 301 -3.71 15.14 4.22
CA GLU A 301 -4.07 16.01 5.35
C GLU A 301 -5.54 15.79 5.78
N LYS A 302 -5.78 14.84 6.68
CA LYS A 302 -7.16 14.47 7.07
C LYS A 302 -7.84 15.64 7.76
N ASN A 303 -9.08 15.92 7.38
CA ASN A 303 -9.86 16.96 8.03
C ASN A 303 -10.38 16.49 9.42
N PRO A 304 -10.88 17.39 10.28
CA PRO A 304 -11.32 17.03 11.63
C PRO A 304 -12.39 15.92 11.70
N VAL A 305 -13.26 15.81 10.69
CA VAL A 305 -14.28 14.76 10.61
C VAL A 305 -13.64 13.42 10.27
N GLU A 306 -12.75 13.39 9.27
CA GLU A 306 -11.99 12.18 8.91
C GLU A 306 -11.15 11.70 10.10
N ILE A 307 -10.46 12.60 10.81
CA ILE A 307 -9.67 12.28 12.01
C ILE A 307 -10.56 11.69 13.12
N ALA A 308 -11.71 12.32 13.40
CA ALA A 308 -12.62 11.85 14.45
C ALA A 308 -13.18 10.46 14.14
N ASN A 309 -13.53 10.21 12.87
CA ASN A 309 -13.97 8.90 12.39
C ASN A 309 -12.85 7.87 12.46
N THR A 310 -11.64 8.20 11.99
CA THR A 310 -10.49 7.27 12.05
C THR A 310 -10.18 6.86 13.49
N LYS A 311 -10.30 7.78 14.46
CA LYS A 311 -10.17 7.44 15.90
C LYS A 311 -11.22 6.42 16.34
N GLN A 312 -12.46 6.49 15.85
CA GLN A 312 -13.47 5.47 16.15
C GLN A 312 -13.13 4.11 15.51
N ALA A 313 -12.64 4.10 14.26
CA ALA A 313 -12.18 2.88 13.60
C ALA A 313 -11.08 2.20 14.41
N HIS A 314 -10.09 2.96 14.89
CA HIS A 314 -9.00 2.45 15.74
C HIS A 314 -9.44 1.96 17.13
N ILE A 315 -10.48 2.56 17.72
CA ILE A 315 -11.08 2.02 18.97
C ILE A 315 -11.68 0.64 18.70
N ARG A 316 -12.48 0.49 17.63
CA ARG A 316 -13.07 -0.79 17.25
C ARG A 316 -12.00 -1.84 16.97
N ASP A 317 -11.01 -1.48 16.16
CA ASP A 317 -9.91 -2.38 15.83
C ASP A 317 -9.11 -2.77 17.06
N GLY A 318 -8.87 -1.82 17.96
CA GLY A 318 -8.23 -2.04 19.26
C GLY A 318 -8.95 -3.05 20.15
N VAL A 319 -10.29 -3.00 20.18
CA VAL A 319 -11.12 -4.00 20.86
C VAL A 319 -10.94 -5.38 20.22
N ALA A 320 -11.00 -5.47 18.89
CA ALA A 320 -10.83 -6.75 18.18
C ALA A 320 -9.45 -7.35 18.43
N VAL A 321 -8.37 -6.57 18.32
CA VAL A 321 -6.98 -7.03 18.53
C VAL A 321 -6.74 -7.44 19.97
N THR A 322 -7.30 -6.69 20.93
CA THR A 322 -7.20 -7.04 22.35
C THR A 322 -7.91 -8.36 22.67
N LYS A 323 -9.12 -8.55 22.13
CA LYS A 323 -9.85 -9.83 22.22
C LYS A 323 -9.12 -10.98 21.54
N PHE A 324 -8.46 -10.71 20.41
CA PHE A 324 -7.63 -11.70 19.73
C PHE A 324 -6.46 -12.13 20.61
N MET A 325 -5.72 -11.18 21.20
CA MET A 325 -4.61 -11.48 22.10
C MET A 325 -5.09 -12.28 23.32
N TYR A 326 -6.22 -11.88 23.92
CA TYR A 326 -6.85 -12.62 25.02
C TYR A 326 -7.19 -14.06 24.61
N TRP A 327 -7.86 -14.25 23.46
CA TRP A 327 -8.22 -15.56 22.95
C TRP A 327 -6.98 -16.42 22.69
N LEU A 328 -5.98 -15.88 22.00
CA LEU A 328 -4.75 -16.58 21.64
C LEU A 328 -4.02 -17.08 22.89
N LYS A 329 -3.78 -16.20 23.87
CA LYS A 329 -3.07 -16.52 25.12
C LYS A 329 -3.80 -17.55 25.96
N ASN A 330 -5.14 -17.53 25.96
CA ASN A 330 -5.94 -18.47 26.73
C ASN A 330 -6.14 -19.83 26.06
N ASN A 331 -5.93 -19.93 24.75
CA ASN A 331 -6.22 -21.14 23.98
C ASN A 331 -4.97 -21.85 23.42
N ILE A 332 -3.83 -21.17 23.35
CA ILE A 332 -2.58 -21.77 22.85
C ILE A 332 -2.21 -23.02 23.65
N GLY A 333 -1.94 -24.12 22.94
CA GLY A 333 -1.66 -25.44 23.54
C GLY A 333 -2.88 -26.19 24.12
N LYS A 334 -4.08 -25.59 24.12
CA LYS A 334 -5.34 -26.24 24.53
C LYS A 334 -6.21 -26.65 23.35
N VAL A 335 -6.19 -25.85 22.28
CA VAL A 335 -6.85 -26.13 21.00
C VAL A 335 -5.82 -25.97 19.87
N GLU A 336 -6.09 -26.61 18.73
CA GLU A 336 -5.26 -26.43 17.55
C GLU A 336 -5.46 -25.03 16.98
N ILE A 337 -4.38 -24.28 16.86
CA ILE A 337 -4.34 -22.96 16.23
C ILE A 337 -3.24 -23.01 15.18
N THR A 338 -3.60 -22.74 13.94
CA THR A 338 -2.68 -22.58 12.80
C THR A 338 -2.59 -21.11 12.38
N GLU A 339 -1.57 -20.74 11.60
CA GLU A 339 -1.38 -19.39 11.07
C GLU A 339 -2.64 -18.87 10.34
N ILE A 340 -3.23 -19.69 9.47
CA ILE A 340 -4.48 -19.35 8.76
C ILE A 340 -5.63 -19.17 9.77
N SER A 341 -5.83 -20.12 10.68
CA SER A 341 -6.94 -20.04 11.63
C SER A 341 -6.83 -18.83 12.58
N ALA A 342 -5.61 -18.39 12.90
CA ALA A 342 -5.36 -17.19 13.69
C ALA A 342 -5.73 -15.92 12.90
N ALA A 343 -5.34 -15.84 11.62
CA ALA A 343 -5.74 -14.74 10.74
C ALA A 343 -7.26 -14.67 10.52
N ASP A 344 -7.90 -15.84 10.36
CA ASP A 344 -9.36 -15.94 10.25
C ASP A 344 -10.04 -15.49 11.55
N LYS A 345 -9.53 -15.90 12.71
CA LYS A 345 -10.07 -15.48 14.00
C LYS A 345 -9.95 -13.97 14.21
N MET A 346 -8.84 -13.36 13.81
CA MET A 346 -8.68 -11.91 13.83
C MET A 346 -9.73 -11.22 12.95
N THR A 347 -9.97 -11.74 11.75
CA THR A 347 -10.98 -11.20 10.83
C THR A 347 -12.40 -11.37 11.37
N GLU A 348 -12.72 -12.50 12.01
CA GLU A 348 -13.99 -12.74 12.70
C GLU A 348 -14.23 -11.67 13.78
N LEU A 349 -13.24 -11.43 14.64
CA LEU A 349 -13.35 -10.45 15.72
C LEU A 349 -13.51 -9.02 15.20
N ARG A 350 -12.92 -8.66 14.04
CA ARG A 350 -13.15 -7.34 13.39
C ARG A 350 -14.57 -7.20 12.88
N LYS A 351 -15.14 -8.24 12.27
CA LYS A 351 -16.53 -8.24 11.78
C LYS A 351 -17.53 -7.99 12.91
N GLU A 352 -17.23 -8.44 14.12
CA GLU A 352 -18.08 -8.23 15.31
C GLU A 352 -18.14 -6.76 15.78
N GLN A 353 -17.21 -5.89 15.36
CA GLN A 353 -17.15 -4.51 15.84
C GLN A 353 -18.12 -3.56 15.12
N GLY A 354 -18.73 -4.00 14.01
CA GLY A 354 -19.57 -3.17 13.15
C GLY A 354 -18.77 -2.17 12.30
N GLN A 355 -19.42 -1.56 11.31
CA GLN A 355 -18.82 -0.69 10.28
C GLN A 355 -17.73 -1.34 9.40
N PHE A 356 -17.31 -2.57 9.69
CA PHE A 356 -16.34 -3.33 8.92
C PHE A 356 -16.81 -3.59 7.49
N ILE A 357 -15.94 -3.34 6.52
CA ILE A 357 -16.15 -3.56 5.09
C ILE A 357 -15.41 -4.83 4.69
N GLU A 358 -14.08 -4.81 4.79
CA GLU A 358 -13.17 -5.93 4.47
C GLU A 358 -11.81 -5.70 5.17
N PRO A 359 -10.87 -6.67 5.16
CA PRO A 359 -9.50 -6.40 5.57
C PRO A 359 -8.84 -5.30 4.71
N SER A 360 -7.94 -4.50 5.26
CA SER A 360 -7.20 -3.47 4.51
C SER A 360 -5.99 -4.00 3.74
N PHE A 361 -5.61 -5.27 3.98
CA PHE A 361 -4.65 -6.06 3.20
C PHE A 361 -4.78 -7.54 3.59
N ALA A 362 -4.03 -8.42 2.92
CA ALA A 362 -3.94 -9.83 3.30
C ALA A 362 -3.16 -9.97 4.61
N SER A 363 -3.78 -10.50 5.67
CA SER A 363 -3.13 -10.69 6.97
C SER A 363 -1.84 -11.52 6.83
N ILE A 364 -0.76 -11.02 7.41
CA ILE A 364 0.53 -11.70 7.52
C ILE A 364 0.57 -12.35 8.90
N ALA A 365 0.39 -13.66 8.95
CA ALA A 365 0.39 -14.45 10.18
C ALA A 365 1.56 -15.44 10.15
N GLY A 366 2.69 -15.08 10.76
CA GLY A 366 3.92 -15.86 10.71
C GLY A 366 4.35 -16.37 12.09
N TYR A 367 4.39 -17.68 12.29
CA TYR A 367 4.88 -18.33 13.49
C TYR A 367 6.36 -18.74 13.36
N GLY A 368 7.17 -18.41 14.36
CA GLY A 368 8.59 -18.75 14.38
C GLY A 368 9.31 -18.30 13.11
N ALA A 369 9.91 -19.24 12.38
CA ALA A 369 10.70 -18.97 11.18
C ALA A 369 9.90 -18.27 10.07
N ASN A 370 8.58 -18.51 9.98
CA ASN A 370 7.72 -17.84 8.99
C ASN A 370 7.57 -16.35 9.28
N GLY A 371 7.64 -15.94 10.56
CA GLY A 371 7.63 -14.52 10.94
C GLY A 371 8.82 -13.74 10.39
N ALA A 372 9.93 -14.41 10.01
CA ALA A 372 11.09 -13.77 9.40
C ALA A 372 10.90 -13.44 7.91
N ILE A 373 9.80 -13.86 7.28
CA ILE A 373 9.47 -13.55 5.89
C ILE A 373 8.55 -12.32 5.90
N VAL A 374 9.07 -11.18 5.45
CA VAL A 374 8.43 -9.85 5.66
C VAL A 374 6.99 -9.79 5.17
N HIS A 375 6.71 -10.29 3.95
CA HIS A 375 5.37 -10.39 3.35
C HIS A 375 4.90 -11.85 3.27
N TYR A 376 5.00 -12.58 4.37
CA TYR A 376 4.51 -13.95 4.45
C TYR A 376 2.99 -14.02 4.30
N SER A 377 2.50 -14.89 3.44
CA SER A 377 1.09 -15.29 3.41
C SER A 377 1.03 -16.80 3.52
N ALA A 378 0.42 -17.30 4.59
CA ALA A 378 0.23 -18.72 4.75
C ALA A 378 -0.62 -19.29 3.61
N THR A 379 -0.22 -20.45 3.13
CA THR A 379 -0.98 -21.30 2.20
C THR A 379 -1.33 -22.59 2.92
N GLU A 380 -2.29 -23.36 2.43
CA GLU A 380 -2.60 -24.70 2.98
C GLU A 380 -1.35 -25.59 3.14
N GLU A 381 -0.37 -25.43 2.24
CA GLU A 381 0.88 -26.19 2.26
C GLU A 381 1.90 -25.66 3.28
N SER A 382 1.86 -24.37 3.61
CA SER A 382 2.81 -23.71 4.51
C SER A 382 2.23 -23.35 5.88
N ASN A 383 0.95 -23.64 6.09
CA ASN A 383 0.17 -23.32 7.30
C ASN A 383 0.71 -24.08 8.51
N THR A 384 1.43 -23.37 9.38
CA THR A 384 2.10 -23.95 10.54
C THR A 384 1.18 -23.90 11.77
N THR A 385 1.14 -24.99 12.53
CA THR A 385 0.48 -25.03 13.85
C THR A 385 1.31 -24.27 14.87
N LEU A 386 0.69 -23.33 15.59
CA LEU A 386 1.29 -22.58 16.67
C LEU A 386 1.47 -23.49 17.90
N GLU A 387 2.63 -23.42 18.54
CA GLU A 387 2.92 -24.11 19.80
C GLU A 387 3.03 -23.11 20.95
N PRO A 388 2.89 -23.52 22.23
CA PRO A 388 3.03 -22.64 23.39
C PRO A 388 4.50 -22.27 23.69
N LYS A 389 5.23 -21.79 22.69
CA LYS A 389 6.64 -21.36 22.76
C LYS A 389 6.96 -20.40 21.60
N GLY A 390 7.99 -19.57 21.76
CA GLY A 390 8.45 -18.68 20.70
C GLY A 390 7.47 -17.54 20.38
N LEU A 391 7.67 -16.93 19.21
CA LEU A 391 6.97 -15.73 18.77
C LEU A 391 6.01 -16.01 17.61
N PHE A 392 4.87 -15.32 17.63
CA PHE A 392 3.90 -15.27 16.52
C PHE A 392 3.67 -13.83 16.11
N LEU A 393 4.01 -13.49 14.88
CA LEU A 393 3.79 -12.18 14.27
C LEU A 393 2.43 -12.21 13.56
N LEU A 394 1.58 -11.25 13.89
CA LEU A 394 0.35 -10.98 13.16
C LEU A 394 0.32 -9.51 12.76
N ASP A 395 0.39 -9.29 11.46
CA ASP A 395 0.16 -8.00 10.83
C ASP A 395 -1.14 -8.06 10.04
N SER A 396 -2.06 -7.15 10.35
CA SER A 396 -3.40 -7.17 9.79
C SER A 396 -4.12 -5.85 10.04
N GLY A 397 -5.04 -5.49 9.15
CA GLY A 397 -5.86 -4.29 9.30
C GLY A 397 -7.29 -4.45 8.76
N GLY A 398 -8.10 -3.42 8.94
CA GLY A 398 -9.50 -3.38 8.50
C GLY A 398 -9.86 -2.11 7.76
N GLN A 399 -10.69 -2.24 6.73
CA GLN A 399 -11.48 -1.16 6.16
C GLN A 399 -12.79 -1.06 6.92
N TYR A 400 -13.08 0.13 7.42
CA TYR A 400 -14.34 0.49 8.06
C TYR A 400 -14.95 1.68 7.33
N PHE A 401 -16.27 1.88 7.42
CA PHE A 401 -16.89 3.10 6.87
C PHE A 401 -16.35 4.40 7.47
N ASP A 402 -15.72 4.33 8.63
CA ASP A 402 -15.14 5.46 9.35
C ASP A 402 -13.61 5.44 9.42
N GLY A 403 -12.92 4.54 8.72
CA GLY A 403 -11.46 4.62 8.63
C GLY A 403 -10.80 3.36 8.08
N THR A 404 -9.49 3.45 7.87
CA THR A 404 -8.64 2.31 7.51
C THR A 404 -7.68 2.08 8.68
N THR A 405 -7.45 0.81 9.04
CA THR A 405 -6.46 0.46 10.06
C THR A 405 -5.35 -0.39 9.50
N ASP A 406 -4.19 -0.26 10.11
CA ASP A 406 -2.99 -1.07 9.95
C ASP A 406 -2.30 -1.27 11.30
N ILE A 407 -2.01 -2.52 11.63
CA ILE A 407 -1.44 -2.89 12.92
C ILE A 407 -0.74 -4.24 12.86
N THR A 408 0.54 -4.20 13.19
CA THR A 408 1.32 -5.37 13.56
C THR A 408 1.49 -5.51 15.08
N ARG A 409 1.25 -6.74 15.56
CA ARG A 409 1.68 -7.20 16.89
C ARG A 409 2.44 -8.52 16.77
N THR A 410 3.51 -8.63 17.55
CA THR A 410 4.20 -9.91 17.75
C THR A 410 3.90 -10.39 19.17
N PHE A 411 3.42 -11.63 19.31
CA PHE A 411 2.96 -12.21 20.57
C PHE A 411 3.92 -13.28 21.06
N ALA A 412 4.20 -13.30 22.36
CA ALA A 412 4.90 -14.40 23.02
C ALA A 412 3.93 -15.54 23.31
N LEU A 413 4.15 -16.72 22.72
CA LEU A 413 3.25 -17.86 22.92
C LEU A 413 3.64 -18.74 24.12
N GLY A 414 4.76 -18.43 24.77
CA GLY A 414 5.27 -19.15 25.94
C GLY A 414 6.67 -18.68 26.30
N SER A 415 7.55 -19.59 26.72
CA SER A 415 8.94 -19.24 27.01
C SER A 415 9.67 -18.77 25.75
N LEU A 416 10.34 -17.63 25.86
CA LEU A 416 11.21 -17.07 24.83
C LEU A 416 12.69 -17.28 25.19
N THR A 417 13.53 -17.34 24.17
CA THR A 417 14.99 -17.25 24.31
C THR A 417 15.42 -15.82 24.65
N GLU A 418 16.63 -15.68 25.21
CA GLU A 418 17.23 -14.37 25.48
C GLU A 418 17.38 -13.54 24.19
N GLU A 419 17.70 -14.18 23.06
CA GLU A 419 17.82 -13.52 21.77
C GLU A 419 16.45 -12.98 21.29
N GLU A 420 15.39 -13.78 21.35
CA GLU A 420 14.04 -13.35 20.97
C GLU A 420 13.56 -12.16 21.82
N LYS A 421 13.79 -12.19 23.14
CA LYS A 421 13.46 -11.07 24.03
C LYS A 421 14.28 -9.82 23.74
N SER A 422 15.58 -9.97 23.52
CA SER A 422 16.46 -8.84 23.19
C SER A 422 16.07 -8.18 21.87
N ASN A 423 15.76 -8.99 20.85
CA ASN A 423 15.32 -8.50 19.54
C ASN A 423 13.94 -7.83 19.64
N PHE A 424 13.00 -8.44 20.37
CA PHE A 424 11.66 -7.86 20.57
C PHE A 424 11.76 -6.51 21.27
N THR A 425 12.54 -6.45 22.34
CA THR A 425 12.73 -5.22 23.10
C THR A 425 13.41 -4.14 22.26
N SER A 426 14.38 -4.50 21.40
CA SER A 426 15.00 -3.55 20.47
C SER A 426 13.99 -2.94 19.49
N VAL A 427 13.09 -3.76 18.92
CA VAL A 427 12.02 -3.28 18.05
C VAL A 427 11.03 -2.40 18.81
N ALA A 428 10.63 -2.79 20.03
CA ALA A 428 9.74 -1.99 20.87
C ALA A 428 10.35 -0.62 21.20
N ARG A 429 11.64 -0.58 21.55
CA ARG A 429 12.38 0.66 21.80
C ARG A 429 12.47 1.54 20.56
N ALA A 430 12.73 0.95 19.39
CA ALA A 430 12.72 1.66 18.11
C ALA A 430 11.35 2.33 17.84
N MET A 431 10.26 1.59 18.03
CA MET A 431 8.89 2.08 17.83
C MET A 431 8.59 3.23 18.81
N ILE A 432 8.83 3.01 20.11
CA ILE A 432 8.61 4.00 21.17
C ILE A 432 9.38 5.31 20.90
N ARG A 433 10.64 5.20 20.50
CA ARG A 433 11.50 6.38 20.27
C ARG A 433 11.00 7.25 19.12
N LEU A 434 10.51 6.65 18.03
CA LEU A 434 9.90 7.41 16.94
C LEU A 434 8.52 7.96 17.33
N SER A 435 7.70 7.20 18.06
CA SER A 435 6.39 7.68 18.51
C SER A 435 6.47 8.88 19.45
N GLY A 436 7.52 8.95 20.28
CA GLY A 436 7.76 10.08 21.18
C GLY A 436 8.38 11.32 20.53
N ALA A 437 8.58 11.34 19.20
CA ALA A 437 9.29 12.41 18.53
C ALA A 437 8.56 13.77 18.63
N LYS A 438 9.34 14.81 18.94
CA LYS A 438 8.94 16.22 18.83
C LYS A 438 9.93 16.93 17.92
N PHE A 439 9.43 17.64 16.92
CA PHE A 439 10.26 18.20 15.85
C PHE A 439 9.75 19.56 15.39
N LEU A 440 10.59 20.35 14.73
CA LEU A 440 10.15 21.62 14.14
C LEU A 440 9.36 21.38 12.86
N TYR A 441 8.35 22.20 12.62
CA TYR A 441 7.63 22.25 11.36
C TYR A 441 8.59 22.43 10.16
N GLY A 442 8.29 21.77 9.03
CA GLY A 442 9.14 21.74 7.83
C GLY A 442 10.00 20.46 7.69
N VAL A 443 9.91 19.55 8.65
CA VAL A 443 10.58 18.25 8.61
C VAL A 443 9.72 17.24 7.83
N ASN A 444 10.37 16.40 7.02
CA ASN A 444 9.77 15.21 6.42
C ASN A 444 10.24 13.93 7.14
N GLY A 445 9.65 12.78 6.82
CA GLY A 445 9.97 11.54 7.53
C GLY A 445 11.39 10.98 7.33
N TYR A 446 12.15 11.45 6.33
CA TYR A 446 13.56 11.07 6.16
C TYR A 446 14.40 11.45 7.37
N TYR A 447 14.17 12.63 7.94
CA TYR A 447 14.90 13.10 9.12
C TYR A 447 14.55 12.34 10.40
N LEU A 448 13.38 11.69 10.44
CA LEU A 448 12.86 11.03 11.66
C LEU A 448 13.05 9.51 11.63
N ASP A 449 13.21 8.90 10.45
CA ASP A 449 13.44 7.46 10.27
C ASP A 449 14.63 6.94 11.10
N ILE A 450 15.67 7.77 11.27
CA ILE A 450 16.84 7.46 12.10
C ILE A 450 16.51 7.26 13.59
N LEU A 451 15.39 7.81 14.09
CA LEU A 451 15.00 7.61 15.50
C LEU A 451 14.68 6.15 15.80
N ALA A 452 14.05 5.45 14.86
CA ALA A 452 13.80 4.01 14.96
C ALA A 452 15.06 3.21 14.58
N ARG A 453 15.69 3.53 13.44
CA ARG A 453 16.87 2.78 12.96
C ARG A 453 18.09 2.89 13.86
N GLY A 454 18.27 4.03 14.54
CA GLY A 454 19.40 4.25 15.44
C GLY A 454 19.48 3.18 16.52
N ILE A 455 18.34 2.79 17.11
CA ILE A 455 18.26 1.70 18.10
C ILE A 455 18.74 0.36 17.54
N MET A 456 18.42 0.09 16.26
CA MET A 456 18.79 -1.15 15.60
C MET A 456 20.27 -1.13 15.16
N TRP A 457 20.73 -0.02 14.59
CA TRP A 457 22.07 0.14 14.02
C TRP A 457 23.17 0.17 15.09
N GLU A 458 22.89 0.72 16.28
CA GLU A 458 23.81 0.65 17.43
C GLU A 458 24.17 -0.80 17.80
N GLN A 459 23.32 -1.77 17.45
CA GLN A 459 23.52 -3.20 17.69
C GLN A 459 23.97 -3.98 16.44
N GLY A 460 24.19 -3.28 15.31
CA GLY A 460 24.52 -3.92 14.03
C GLY A 460 23.34 -4.65 13.38
N LEU A 461 22.09 -4.34 13.78
CA LEU A 461 20.86 -4.92 13.23
C LEU A 461 20.23 -3.97 12.19
N ASN A 462 19.39 -4.48 11.29
CA ASN A 462 18.63 -3.67 10.35
C ASN A 462 17.34 -4.37 9.88
N TYR A 463 16.44 -3.62 9.24
CA TYR A 463 15.27 -4.14 8.52
C TYR A 463 15.17 -3.52 7.11
N ASN A 464 14.76 -4.33 6.14
CA ASN A 464 14.84 -4.03 4.70
C ASN A 464 13.53 -3.45 4.12
N HIS A 465 12.81 -2.66 4.91
CA HIS A 465 11.63 -1.90 4.48
C HIS A 465 11.64 -0.50 5.11
N GLY A 466 10.71 0.37 4.69
CA GLY A 466 10.51 1.68 5.33
C GLY A 466 10.06 1.53 6.78
N THR A 467 10.30 2.53 7.62
CA THR A 467 9.78 2.55 9.01
C THR A 467 8.30 2.92 9.06
N GLY A 468 7.74 3.46 7.98
CA GLY A 468 6.31 3.65 7.87
C GLY A 468 5.88 4.35 6.58
N HIS A 469 4.57 4.42 6.39
CA HIS A 469 3.88 4.99 5.23
C HIS A 469 2.63 5.76 5.67
N GLY A 470 2.10 6.63 4.80
CA GLY A 470 0.80 7.23 5.03
C GLY A 470 -0.33 6.22 4.91
N ILE A 471 -1.48 6.54 5.52
CA ILE A 471 -2.70 5.72 5.53
C ILE A 471 -3.87 6.56 5.03
N GLY A 472 -4.67 6.03 4.10
CA GLY A 472 -5.87 6.66 3.59
C GLY A 472 -7.07 6.59 4.54
N HIS A 473 -8.05 7.48 4.36
CA HIS A 473 -9.31 7.41 5.11
C HIS A 473 -10.37 6.65 4.30
N VAL A 474 -10.65 5.40 4.69
CA VAL A 474 -11.48 4.45 3.94
C VAL A 474 -10.92 4.29 2.52
N LEU A 475 -9.61 4.13 2.40
CA LEU A 475 -8.85 4.15 1.15
C LEU A 475 -7.65 3.20 1.28
N ASN A 476 -6.66 3.34 0.41
CA ASN A 476 -5.47 2.51 0.44
C ASN A 476 -4.77 2.58 1.81
N VAL A 477 -4.36 1.41 2.31
CA VAL A 477 -3.53 1.31 3.52
C VAL A 477 -2.15 1.92 3.30
N HIS A 478 -1.59 1.79 2.09
CA HIS A 478 -0.40 2.51 1.66
C HIS A 478 -0.79 3.76 0.86
N GLU A 479 -0.74 4.92 1.52
CA GLU A 479 -1.06 6.22 0.92
C GLU A 479 0.15 7.16 0.94
N ALA A 480 0.50 7.69 -0.24
CA ALA A 480 1.47 8.77 -0.39
C ALA A 480 0.87 10.12 0.06
N PRO A 481 1.69 11.12 0.44
CA PRO A 481 3.14 11.20 0.25
C PRO A 481 3.98 11.17 1.53
N ASN A 482 3.37 11.10 2.72
CA ASN A 482 4.10 10.98 3.97
C ASN A 482 4.55 9.53 4.24
N GLY A 483 5.62 9.38 5.02
CA GLY A 483 6.21 8.09 5.37
C GLY A 483 7.61 8.26 5.96
N PHE A 484 8.14 7.21 6.59
CA PHE A 484 9.47 7.20 7.20
C PHE A 484 10.36 6.22 6.43
N ARG A 485 11.41 6.74 5.76
CA ARG A 485 12.32 5.93 4.94
C ARG A 485 13.74 6.49 5.03
N CYS A 486 14.73 5.60 4.89
CA CYS A 486 16.14 5.97 4.88
C CYS A 486 16.62 6.52 3.52
N ASP A 487 15.71 6.72 2.56
CA ASP A 487 16.00 7.44 1.33
C ASP A 487 15.12 8.70 1.23
N ASN A 488 15.68 9.77 0.68
CA ASN A 488 15.05 11.08 0.63
C ASN A 488 14.19 11.27 -0.64
N ARG A 489 13.71 10.18 -1.26
CA ARG A 489 12.93 10.28 -2.50
C ARG A 489 11.47 10.53 -2.15
N ASN A 490 10.94 11.65 -2.65
CA ASN A 490 9.51 11.96 -2.71
C ASN A 490 8.76 11.97 -1.35
N LEU A 491 9.42 12.37 -0.26
CA LEU A 491 8.76 12.50 1.04
C LEU A 491 8.25 13.93 1.26
N ALA A 492 6.94 14.05 1.48
CA ALA A 492 6.31 15.33 1.81
C ALA A 492 6.68 15.79 3.23
N THR A 493 6.60 17.10 3.45
CA THR A 493 6.64 17.68 4.79
C THR A 493 5.52 17.06 5.62
N LEU A 494 5.82 16.72 6.88
CA LEU A 494 4.81 16.20 7.80
C LEU A 494 3.91 17.33 8.26
N GLU A 495 2.66 17.29 7.80
CA GLU A 495 1.62 18.29 8.07
C GLU A 495 0.63 17.79 9.14
N GLU A 496 -0.06 18.73 9.79
CA GLU A 496 -1.14 18.39 10.72
C GLU A 496 -2.26 17.63 9.99
N GLY A 497 -2.77 16.56 10.60
CA GLY A 497 -3.79 15.72 9.99
C GLY A 497 -3.24 14.55 9.15
N MET A 498 -1.94 14.52 8.85
CA MET A 498 -1.33 13.35 8.23
C MET A 498 -1.29 12.18 9.21
N ILE A 499 -1.68 11.00 8.73
CA ILE A 499 -1.61 9.74 9.46
C ILE A 499 -0.49 8.90 8.85
N THR A 500 0.43 8.41 9.69
CA THR A 500 1.59 7.61 9.27
C THR A 500 1.76 6.40 10.17
N THR A 501 2.07 5.23 9.62
CA THR A 501 2.51 4.07 10.41
C THR A 501 3.91 4.29 10.99
N ASN A 502 4.21 3.58 12.08
CA ASN A 502 5.51 3.45 12.70
C ASN A 502 5.72 1.97 13.02
N GLU A 503 6.42 1.28 12.14
CA GLU A 503 6.45 -0.19 12.02
C GLU A 503 7.89 -0.76 11.95
N PRO A 504 8.81 -0.42 12.86
CA PRO A 504 10.13 -1.03 12.84
C PRO A 504 10.03 -2.55 13.00
N GLY A 505 11.02 -3.25 12.44
CA GLY A 505 11.05 -4.70 12.48
C GLY A 505 12.44 -5.29 12.64
N PHE A 506 12.47 -6.61 12.82
CA PHE A 506 13.66 -7.44 12.85
C PHE A 506 13.32 -8.83 12.31
N TYR A 507 14.14 -9.35 11.40
CA TYR A 507 13.86 -10.63 10.74
C TYR A 507 15.11 -11.50 10.66
N LYS A 508 15.13 -12.60 11.42
CA LYS A 508 16.22 -13.58 11.40
C LYS A 508 15.76 -14.83 10.67
N ALA A 509 16.22 -14.99 9.43
CA ALA A 509 15.86 -16.10 8.57
C ALA A 509 16.03 -17.46 9.27
N GLY A 510 15.00 -18.31 9.19
CA GLY A 510 14.98 -19.62 9.83
C GLY A 510 14.79 -19.61 11.35
N SER A 511 14.56 -18.44 11.97
CA SER A 511 14.38 -18.32 13.43
C SER A 511 13.09 -17.61 13.82
N HIS A 512 13.04 -16.28 13.73
CA HIS A 512 11.90 -15.47 14.15
C HIS A 512 11.90 -14.14 13.41
N GLY A 513 10.72 -13.53 13.31
CA GLY A 513 10.59 -12.13 12.96
C GLY A 513 9.69 -11.41 13.95
N ILE A 514 9.98 -10.12 14.11
CA ILE A 514 9.27 -9.20 14.97
C ILE A 514 8.99 -7.95 14.16
N ARG A 515 7.75 -7.48 14.20
CA ARG A 515 7.36 -6.14 13.81
C ARG A 515 6.35 -5.65 14.84
N LEU A 516 6.45 -4.37 15.19
CA LEU A 516 5.53 -3.70 16.09
C LEU A 516 5.14 -2.40 15.43
N GLU A 517 3.84 -2.22 15.25
CA GLU A 517 3.35 -1.14 14.41
C GLU A 517 2.16 -0.44 15.02
N ASN A 518 2.22 0.89 14.97
CA ASN A 518 1.10 1.76 15.26
C ASN A 518 0.95 2.80 14.15
N GLU A 519 -0.28 3.17 13.85
CA GLU A 519 -0.60 4.42 13.18
C GLU A 519 -0.51 5.59 14.16
N MET A 520 -0.05 6.73 13.64
CA MET A 520 0.14 7.96 14.39
C MET A 520 -0.37 9.16 13.60
N LEU A 521 -1.10 10.04 14.27
CA LEU A 521 -1.56 11.33 13.76
C LEU A 521 -0.49 12.40 14.02
N CYS A 522 -0.05 13.08 12.97
CA CYS A 522 0.77 14.28 13.08
C CYS A 522 -0.10 15.47 13.52
N LYS A 523 0.32 16.17 14.58
CA LYS A 523 -0.40 17.32 15.15
C LYS A 523 0.55 18.45 15.52
N LYS A 524 0.00 19.65 15.63
CA LYS A 524 0.74 20.79 16.18
C LYS A 524 1.00 20.57 17.67
N GLY A 525 2.26 20.65 18.06
CA GLY A 525 2.71 20.79 19.44
C GLY A 525 2.82 22.25 19.86
N ILE A 526 3.75 22.53 20.77
CA ILE A 526 3.96 23.88 21.32
C ILE A 526 4.57 24.82 20.26
N LYS A 527 4.07 26.06 20.18
CA LYS A 527 4.72 27.14 19.44
C LYS A 527 5.49 28.04 20.39
N ASN A 528 6.76 28.28 20.09
CA ASN A 528 7.63 29.16 20.88
C ASN A 528 8.55 30.01 19.97
N GLU A 529 9.58 30.63 20.53
CA GLU A 529 10.53 31.50 19.80
C GLU A 529 11.33 30.78 18.69
N TYR A 530 11.42 29.45 18.75
CA TYR A 530 12.13 28.64 17.76
C TYR A 530 11.24 28.16 16.60
N GLY A 531 9.92 28.34 16.71
CA GLY A 531 8.96 27.97 15.67
C GLY A 531 7.77 27.17 16.18
N GLN A 532 7.04 26.58 15.24
CA GLN A 532 5.98 25.61 15.53
C GLN A 532 6.62 24.24 15.71
N PHE A 533 6.49 23.63 16.88
CA PHE A 533 6.80 22.21 17.05
C PHE A 533 5.62 21.35 16.60
N MET A 534 5.92 20.16 16.13
CA MET A 534 5.01 19.11 15.74
C MET A 534 5.29 17.89 16.63
N GLU A 535 4.29 17.05 16.80
CA GLU A 535 4.38 15.80 17.57
C GLU A 535 3.42 14.75 16.99
N PHE A 536 3.57 13.51 17.45
CA PHE A 536 2.71 12.41 17.06
C PHE A 536 1.74 12.04 18.19
N GLU A 537 0.50 11.73 17.81
CA GLU A 537 -0.51 11.15 18.68
C GLU A 537 -0.81 9.72 18.19
N PRO A 538 -0.65 8.68 19.02
CA PRO A 538 -0.96 7.31 18.61
C PRO A 538 -2.45 7.17 18.30
N LEU A 539 -2.77 6.57 17.17
CA LEU A 539 -4.14 6.19 16.81
C LEU A 539 -4.43 4.75 17.16
N THR A 540 -3.49 3.84 16.91
CA THR A 540 -3.64 2.42 17.26
C THR A 540 -3.78 2.23 18.77
N ILE A 541 -4.85 1.57 19.19
CA ILE A 541 -5.17 1.31 20.61
C ILE A 541 -5.15 -0.20 20.90
N ALA A 542 -3.95 -0.79 21.00
CA ALA A 542 -3.81 -2.21 21.36
C ALA A 542 -2.54 -2.46 22.19
N PRO A 543 -2.58 -3.40 23.17
CA PRO A 543 -1.43 -3.64 24.04
C PRO A 543 -0.21 -4.14 23.24
N LEU A 544 0.98 -3.83 23.76
CA LEU A 544 2.22 -4.50 23.36
C LEU A 544 2.45 -5.63 24.36
N ASP A 545 2.89 -6.79 23.87
CA ASP A 545 2.99 -7.98 24.71
C ASP A 545 4.16 -7.87 25.72
N LEU A 546 3.83 -7.56 26.98
CA LEU A 546 4.81 -7.41 28.06
C LEU A 546 5.60 -8.69 28.34
N ASP A 547 5.10 -9.87 27.95
CA ASP A 547 5.82 -11.14 28.15
C ASP A 547 7.10 -11.22 27.29
N ALA A 548 7.16 -10.43 26.21
CA ALA A 548 8.30 -10.38 25.29
C ALA A 548 9.32 -9.28 25.62
N ILE A 549 9.01 -8.38 26.56
CA ILE A 549 9.86 -7.25 26.93
C ILE A 549 10.87 -7.65 28.02
N ASP A 550 12.15 -7.34 27.78
CA ASP A 550 13.16 -7.26 28.83
C ASP A 550 13.30 -5.81 29.32
N VAL A 551 12.70 -5.53 30.48
CA VAL A 551 12.67 -4.20 31.08
C VAL A 551 14.06 -3.63 31.41
N ASN A 552 15.08 -4.48 31.51
CA ASN A 552 16.45 -4.05 31.79
C ASN A 552 17.14 -3.42 30.58
N LEU A 553 16.63 -3.66 29.37
CA LEU A 553 17.15 -3.08 28.14
C LEU A 553 16.49 -1.72 27.81
N MET A 554 15.46 -1.32 28.56
CA MET A 554 14.73 -0.08 28.34
C MET A 554 15.23 1.04 29.24
N ASN A 555 15.28 2.25 28.68
CA ASN A 555 15.53 3.48 29.44
C ASN A 555 14.25 3.94 30.16
N GLU A 556 14.41 4.79 31.18
CA GLU A 556 13.29 5.26 32.00
C GLU A 556 12.22 6.02 31.18
N ASP A 557 12.63 6.84 30.22
CA ASP A 557 11.68 7.56 29.34
C ASP A 557 10.89 6.58 28.43
N GLU A 558 11.52 5.49 28.00
CA GLU A 558 10.87 4.45 27.18
C GLU A 558 9.85 3.67 28.01
N LYS A 559 10.17 3.35 29.27
CA LYS A 559 9.22 2.73 30.23
C LYS A 559 8.06 3.67 30.54
N ALA A 560 8.34 4.95 30.79
CA ALA A 560 7.32 5.95 31.05
C ALA A 560 6.33 6.08 29.88
N TYR A 561 6.85 6.16 28.64
CA TYR A 561 6.02 6.17 27.44
C TYR A 561 5.17 4.90 27.34
N LEU A 562 5.76 3.71 27.52
CA LEU A 562 5.02 2.46 27.42
C LEU A 562 3.91 2.37 28.47
N ASN A 563 4.19 2.78 29.71
CA ASN A 563 3.22 2.81 30.80
C ASN A 563 2.06 3.78 30.49
N GLU A 564 2.34 4.95 29.94
CA GLU A 564 1.30 5.92 29.51
C GLU A 564 0.46 5.38 28.34
N TYR A 565 1.11 4.79 27.34
CA TYR A 565 0.45 4.16 26.22
C TYR A 565 -0.45 2.99 26.65
N HIS A 566 0.05 2.09 27.50
CA HIS A 566 -0.73 0.97 28.04
C HIS A 566 -1.88 1.43 28.93
N LYS A 567 -1.70 2.51 29.69
CA LYS A 567 -2.80 3.12 30.44
C LYS A 567 -3.90 3.63 29.50
N MET A 568 -3.53 4.32 28.42
CA MET A 568 -4.48 4.79 27.39
C MET A 568 -5.23 3.63 26.74
N VAL A 569 -4.53 2.54 26.40
CA VAL A 569 -5.13 1.31 25.87
C VAL A 569 -6.15 0.74 26.85
N PHE A 570 -5.78 0.57 28.11
CA PHE A 570 -6.68 0.06 29.13
C PHE A 570 -7.93 0.92 29.30
N ASP A 571 -7.76 2.23 29.49
CA ASP A 571 -8.86 3.16 29.73
C ASP A 571 -9.84 3.20 28.54
N THR A 572 -9.33 3.04 27.32
CA THR A 572 -10.13 3.13 26.08
C THR A 572 -10.83 1.83 25.74
N VAL A 573 -10.16 0.68 25.90
CA VAL A 573 -10.65 -0.62 25.45
C VAL A 573 -11.49 -1.33 26.51
N SER A 574 -11.13 -1.21 27.80
CA SER A 574 -11.83 -1.91 28.89
C SER A 574 -13.35 -1.72 28.94
N PRO A 575 -13.95 -0.57 28.58
CA PRO A 575 -15.42 -0.43 28.57
C PRO A 575 -16.15 -1.35 27.59
N PHE A 576 -15.45 -1.94 26.61
CA PHE A 576 -16.00 -2.82 25.58
C PHE A 576 -15.72 -4.30 25.85
N LEU A 577 -15.04 -4.61 26.94
CA LEU A 577 -14.63 -5.95 27.33
C LEU A 577 -15.53 -6.52 28.43
N THR A 578 -15.57 -7.84 28.54
CA THR A 578 -16.14 -8.54 29.68
C THR A 578 -15.29 -8.32 30.94
N ALA A 579 -15.81 -8.67 32.12
CA ALA A 579 -15.07 -8.52 33.37
C ALA A 579 -13.78 -9.37 33.40
N GLU A 580 -13.80 -10.58 32.82
CA GLU A 580 -12.63 -11.46 32.74
C GLU A 580 -11.57 -10.91 31.79
N GLU A 581 -11.97 -10.50 30.59
CA GLU A 581 -11.10 -9.84 29.61
C GLU A 581 -10.50 -8.53 30.16
N THR A 582 -11.26 -7.78 30.97
CA THR A 582 -10.80 -6.53 31.58
C THR A 582 -9.72 -6.76 32.63
N GLU A 583 -9.89 -7.73 33.53
CA GLU A 583 -8.85 -8.04 34.52
C GLU A 583 -7.60 -8.61 33.86
N TRP A 584 -7.76 -9.42 32.80
CA TRP A 584 -6.64 -9.88 31.98
C TRP A 584 -5.92 -8.72 31.30
N LEU A 585 -6.65 -7.77 30.68
CA LEU A 585 -6.03 -6.63 30.01
C LEU A 585 -5.21 -5.80 31.01
N LYS A 586 -5.74 -5.59 32.22
CA LYS A 586 -5.06 -4.86 33.29
C LYS A 586 -3.69 -5.45 33.64
N GLU A 587 -3.55 -6.77 33.62
CA GLU A 587 -2.26 -7.44 33.83
C GLU A 587 -1.29 -7.18 32.66
N TYR A 588 -1.79 -7.23 31.42
CA TYR A 588 -1.01 -7.00 30.19
C TYR A 588 -0.75 -5.52 29.89
N THR A 589 -1.37 -4.60 30.62
CA THR A 589 -1.13 -3.15 30.56
C THR A 589 -0.63 -2.59 31.89
N ARG A 590 -0.07 -3.43 32.77
CA ARG A 590 0.50 -3.00 34.05
C ARG A 590 1.73 -2.11 33.83
N ALA A 591 1.99 -1.21 34.75
CA ALA A 591 3.22 -0.42 34.72
C ALA A 591 4.45 -1.31 34.98
N ILE A 592 5.53 -1.06 34.23
CA ILE A 592 6.84 -1.71 34.35
C ILE A 592 7.95 -0.76 34.79
#